data_AF-A0A3A2J0F6-F1
#
_entry.id   AF-A0A3A2J0F6-F1
#
_cell.length_a   1.000
_cell.length_b   1.000
_cell.length_c   1.000
_cell.angle_alpha   90.00
_cell.angle_beta   90.00
_cell.angle_gamma   90.00
#
_symmetry.space_group_name_H-M   'P 1'
#
loop_
_entity.id
_entity.type
_entity.pdbx_description
1 polymer ?
#
loop_
_entity_poly.entity_id
_entity_poly.type
_entity_poly.pdbx_seq_one_letter_code
_entity_poly.pdbx_strand_id
1 'polypeptide(L)' 'MKIKLFILFITTILLSGCIPSHYEKSIEVTKDASGKIVSTKTIERVVQPNQHGYPIRFELINGVQQ' A
#
# COMPACT_ATOMS: atom_id res chain seq x y z
N MET A 1 35.15 3.51 -21.56
CA MET A 1 34.85 3.36 -20.12
C MET A 1 33.76 4.33 -19.62
N LYS A 2 33.76 5.59 -20.08
CA LYS A 2 32.78 6.62 -19.65
C LYS A 2 31.31 6.26 -19.90
N ILE A 3 31.00 5.66 -21.06
CA ILE A 3 29.62 5.26 -21.43
C ILE A 3 29.09 4.11 -20.54
N LYS A 4 29.93 3.13 -20.18
CA LYS A 4 29.53 2.01 -19.31
C LYS A 4 29.18 2.49 -17.89
N LEU A 5 29.93 3.47 -17.38
CA LEU A 5 29.67 4.08 -16.08
C LEU A 5 28.37 4.91 -16.09
N PHE A 6 28.10 5.59 -17.20
CA PHE A 6 26.87 6.36 -17.37
C PHE A 6 25.62 5.46 -17.42
N ILE A 7 25.69 4.33 -18.12
CA ILE A 7 24.62 3.33 -18.16
C ILE A 7 24.34 2.77 -16.76
N LEU A 8 25.39 2.42 -16.01
CA LEU A 8 25.26 1.92 -14.64
C LEU A 8 24.52 2.93 -13.73
N PHE A 9 24.83 4.22 -13.85
CA PHE A 9 24.21 5.28 -13.06
C PHE A 9 22.74 5.50 -13.41
N ILE A 10 22.37 5.38 -14.69
CA ILE A 10 20.98 5.48 -15.12
C ILE A 10 20.16 4.30 -14.59
N THR A 11 20.71 3.08 -14.62
CA THR A 11 19.99 1.89 -14.15
C THR A 11 19.67 1.91 -12.66
N THR A 12 20.53 2.49 -11.82
CA THR A 12 20.28 2.59 -10.38
C THR A 12 19.18 3.59 -10.05
N ILE A 13 19.13 4.72 -10.76
CA ILE A 13 18.07 5.74 -10.58
C ILE A 13 16.71 5.17 -10.98
N LEU A 14 16.63 4.43 -12.09
CA LEU A 14 15.38 3.84 -12.58
C LEU A 14 14.82 2.75 -11.67
N LEU A 15 15.66 2.08 -10.87
CA LEU A 15 15.25 1.03 -9.94
C LEU A 15 14.98 1.56 -8.52
N SER A 16 15.34 2.82 -8.23
CA SER A 16 15.14 3.46 -6.92
C SER A 16 13.73 4.08 -6.77
N GLY A 17 12.69 3.26 -6.88
CA GLY A 17 11.31 3.74 -6.74
C GLY A 17 10.29 2.70 -6.28
N CYS A 18 10.67 1.42 -6.21
CA CYS A 18 9.77 0.38 -5.75
C CYS A 18 9.79 0.32 -4.22
N ILE A 19 8.75 0.87 -3.59
CA ILE A 19 8.52 0.73 -2.15
C ILE A 19 7.72 -0.57 -1.96
N PRO A 20 8.15 -1.51 -1.11
CA PRO A 20 7.39 -2.71 -0.85
C PRO A 20 6.14 -2.37 -0.03
N SER A 21 5.03 -2.09 -0.70
CA SER A 21 3.73 -1.86 -0.08
C SER A 21 2.96 -3.17 0.04
N HIS A 22 2.27 -3.35 1.17
CA HIS A 22 1.35 -4.47 1.38
C HIS A 22 -0.07 -3.96 1.52
N TYR A 23 -1.01 -4.55 0.77
CA TYR A 23 -2.44 -4.28 0.90
C TYR A 23 -3.07 -5.35 1.79
N GLU A 24 -3.86 -4.93 2.78
CA GLU A 24 -4.56 -5.81 3.69
C GLU A 24 -6.06 -5.55 3.63
N LYS A 25 -6.83 -6.63 3.45
CA LYS A 25 -8.29 -6.62 3.51
C LYS A 25 -8.75 -7.64 4.54
N SER A 26 -9.52 -7.18 5.51
CA SER A 26 -10.17 -8.01 6.52
C SER A 26 -11.69 -7.91 6.37
N ILE A 27 -12.36 -9.06 6.47
CA ILE A 27 -13.82 -9.16 6.40
C ILE A 27 -14.27 -9.87 7.67
N GLU A 28 -14.98 -9.15 8.52
CA GLU A 28 -15.61 -9.68 9.72
C GLU A 28 -17.10 -9.94 9.44
N VAL A 29 -17.56 -11.17 9.70
CA VAL A 29 -18.94 -11.60 9.46
C VAL A 29 -19.56 -12.01 10.78
N THR A 30 -20.59 -11.31 11.22
CA THR A 30 -21.40 -11.67 12.39
C THR A 30 -22.62 -12.47 11.95
N LYS A 31 -22.84 -13.62 12.58
CA LYS A 31 -24.00 -14.49 12.34
C LYS A 31 -24.84 -14.61 13.60
N ASP A 32 -26.15 -14.77 13.43
CA ASP A 32 -27.05 -15.10 14.52
C ASP A 32 -27.01 -16.61 14.84
N ALA A 33 -27.76 -17.02 15.88
CA ALA A 33 -27.84 -18.40 16.32
C ALA A 33 -28.41 -19.38 15.27
N SER A 34 -29.12 -18.86 14.25
CA SER A 34 -29.63 -19.65 13.11
C SER A 34 -28.61 -19.76 11.97
N GLY A 35 -27.44 -19.13 12.10
CA GLY A 35 -26.39 -19.09 11.09
C GLY A 35 -26.59 -18.04 10.00
N LYS A 36 -27.62 -17.18 10.12
CA LYS A 36 -27.87 -16.09 9.18
C LYS A 36 -26.90 -14.94 9.44
N ILE A 37 -26.37 -14.37 8.37
CA ILE A 37 -25.47 -13.21 8.43
C ILE A 37 -26.30 -11.98 8.82
N VAL A 38 -25.91 -11.32 9.91
CA VAL A 38 -26.57 -10.12 10.44
C VAL A 38 -25.72 -8.87 10.31
N SER A 39 -24.40 -9.02 10.14
CA SER A 39 -23.50 -7.90 9.89
C SER A 39 -22.27 -8.37 9.12
N THR A 40 -21.79 -7.51 8.21
CA THR A 40 -20.51 -7.69 7.52
C THR A 40 -19.74 -6.38 7.62
N LYS A 41 -18.54 -6.43 8.20
CA LYS A 41 -17.65 -5.29 8.31
C LYS A 41 -16.39 -5.55 7.49
N THR A 42 -16.10 -4.64 6.56
CA THR A 42 -14.91 -4.70 5.72
C THR A 42 -13.92 -3.63 6.17
N ILE A 43 -12.67 -4.02 6.37
CA ILE A 43 -11.56 -3.13 6.71
C ILE A 43 -10.50 -3.28 5.63
N GLU A 44 -10.13 -2.17 5.00
CA GLU A 44 -9.09 -2.14 3.97
C GLU A 44 -7.99 -1.15 4.38
N ARG A 45 -6.73 -1.56 4.30
CA ARG A 45 -5.59 -0.68 4.58
C ARG A 45 -4.39 -0.96 3.68
N VAL A 46 -3.57 0.06 3.48
CA VAL A 46 -2.29 -0.03 2.78
C VAL A 46 -1.17 0.22 3.78
N VAL A 47 -0.25 -0.73 3.91
CA VAL A 47 0.94 -0.64 4.77
C VAL A 47 2.15 -0.37 3.89
N GLN A 48 2.88 0.70 4.17
CA GLN A 48 4.12 1.06 3.45
C GLN A 48 5.26 1.22 4.47
N PRO A 49 6.46 0.65 4.23
CA PRO A 49 7.61 0.95 5.07
C PRO A 49 7.98 2.43 4.95
N ASN A 50 8.28 3.07 6.07
CA ASN A 50 8.57 4.51 6.21
C ASN A 50 7.38 5.45 5.94
N GLN A 51 6.18 5.16 6.49
CA GLN A 51 5.03 6.08 6.47
C GLN A 51 5.31 7.49 7.04
N HIS A 52 6.38 7.64 7.84
CA HIS A 52 6.81 8.91 8.42
C HIS A 52 7.68 9.78 7.50
N GLY A 53 8.11 9.28 6.33
CA GLY A 53 9.13 9.94 5.50
C GLY A 53 8.82 10.06 4.00
N TYR A 54 7.67 9.56 3.52
CA TYR A 54 7.31 9.59 2.11
C TYR A 54 6.11 10.52 1.85
N PRO A 55 6.18 11.46 0.89
CA PRO A 55 5.20 12.54 0.73
C PRO A 55 3.94 12.15 -0.05
N ILE A 56 3.58 10.86 -0.14
CA ILE A 56 2.24 10.51 -0.63
C ILE A 56 1.28 10.79 0.52
N ARG A 57 0.96 12.07 0.66
CA ARG A 57 -0.08 12.54 1.57
C ARG A 57 -1.36 11.80 1.21
N PHE A 58 -2.05 11.27 2.21
CA PHE A 58 -3.37 10.68 2.05
C PHE A 58 -4.35 11.61 1.31
N GLU A 59 -4.06 12.92 1.27
CA GLU A 59 -4.69 13.95 0.42
C GLU A 59 -4.79 13.60 -1.07
N LEU A 60 -3.88 12.76 -1.61
CA LEU A 60 -3.89 12.35 -3.02
C LEU A 60 -4.71 11.06 -3.27
N ILE A 61 -5.21 10.42 -2.21
CA ILE A 61 -6.03 9.20 -2.30
C ILE A 61 -7.45 9.56 -1.87
N ASN A 62 -8.32 9.79 -2.86
CA ASN A 62 -9.74 10.02 -2.61
C ASN A 62 -10.35 8.84 -1.83
N GLY A 63 -10.92 9.12 -0.66
CA GLY A 63 -11.66 8.14 0.15
C GLY A 63 -10.92 7.55 1.35
N VAL A 64 -9.68 7.96 1.64
CA VAL A 64 -8.97 7.55 2.86
C VAL A 64 -9.25 8.57 3.98
N GLN A 65 -10.11 8.22 4.93
CA GLN A 65 -10.31 8.99 6.16
C GLN A 65 -9.18 8.67 7.15
N GLN A 66 -8.58 9.71 7.73
CA GLN A 66 -7.61 9.60 8.82
C GLN A 66 -8.28 9.19 10.14
#